data_AF-A0A1H8KQI7-F1
#
_entry.id   AF-A0A1H8KQI7-F1
#
_cell.length_a   1.000
_cell.length_b   1.000
_cell.length_c   1.000
_cell.angle_alpha   90.00
_cell.angle_beta   90.00
_cell.angle_gamma   90.00
#
_symmetry.space_group_name_H-M   'P 1'
#
loop_
_entity.id
_entity.type
_entity.pdbx_description
1 polymer ?
#
loop_
_entity_poly.entity_id
_entity_poly.type
_entity_poly.pdbx_seq_one_letter_code
_entity_poly.pdbx_strand_id
1 'polypeptide(L)'
;MKRAFCVAALAAAALAAPASAQQLTDGTVKLGVLTDMSSLYSDINGPGAVIAVQMAIEDFGGSIGGKKIEMVQADVQNKADVAATISGRWYDTEGVDAILGSGASSSSIATSRVANDKKKVYLATDPASSDITGKLCNPYTVHWVYDTFALAKGTGSAVVKAGGKSWFFLTADYAFGYALQRDVANVVNAAGGKVLGEVRHPINTNDFSSFLLQAQASKAQVIGLANAGGDTINSIKQASEFGIVKGGQKLAGLLVFVSDVHSLGLERAQGLNLTEAFYWDLNDKTRAFAKRFAAKNNNKMPTSIQAGFYSAALQYLNAVKAAGTDNSDAVMAKLKELKWDDPVFGLSYIRADGRKMHDMYLFEVKKPSESKGPYDYYKLVSKMSAEEAFRPLDQGECPMIKKN
;
A
#
# COMPACT_ATOMS: atom_id res chain seq x y z
N MET A 1 47.79 64.08 -39.20
CA MET A 1 47.25 62.75 -39.60
C MET A 1 48.15 61.68 -39.00
N LYS A 2 47.70 61.02 -37.93
CA LYS A 2 48.48 60.09 -37.10
C LYS A 2 47.93 58.67 -37.28
N ARG A 3 48.85 57.70 -37.52
CA ARG A 3 49.03 56.33 -36.94
C ARG A 3 47.77 55.47 -36.67
N ALA A 4 47.74 54.14 -36.67
CA ALA A 4 48.52 52.97 -37.10
C ALA A 4 47.74 51.73 -36.53
N PHE A 5 48.12 50.51 -36.94
CA PHE A 5 47.93 49.20 -36.25
C PHE A 5 46.61 48.39 -36.33
N CYS A 6 46.72 47.27 -37.08
CA CYS A 6 46.56 45.84 -36.70
C CYS A 6 45.52 45.33 -35.67
N VAL A 7 44.78 44.30 -36.15
CA VAL A 7 44.39 43.00 -35.54
C VAL A 7 43.82 42.97 -34.11
N ALA A 8 42.58 42.48 -34.00
CA ALA A 8 42.14 41.72 -32.82
C ALA A 8 41.05 40.70 -33.20
N ALA A 9 41.40 39.41 -33.15
CA ALA A 9 40.47 38.31 -32.99
C ALA A 9 40.16 38.17 -31.49
N LEU A 10 38.91 38.01 -31.10
CA LEU A 10 38.56 37.44 -29.80
C LEU A 10 37.26 36.64 -29.88
N ALA A 11 37.41 35.36 -29.60
CA ALA A 11 36.38 34.35 -29.53
C ALA A 11 35.43 34.62 -28.36
N ALA A 12 34.13 34.66 -28.65
CA ALA A 12 33.08 34.59 -27.64
C ALA A 12 32.88 33.13 -27.21
N ALA A 13 33.75 32.64 -26.32
CA ALA A 13 33.46 31.45 -25.52
C ALA A 13 32.37 31.84 -24.52
N ALA A 14 31.11 31.66 -24.90
CA ALA A 14 29.99 31.79 -23.99
C ALA A 14 30.13 30.73 -22.89
N LEU A 15 30.31 31.22 -21.67
CA LEU A 15 30.32 30.48 -20.42
C LEU A 15 29.06 29.63 -20.31
N ALA A 16 29.18 28.34 -20.64
CA ALA A 16 28.34 27.32 -20.03
C ALA A 16 28.73 27.26 -18.56
N ALA A 17 28.01 28.00 -17.70
CA ALA A 17 28.08 27.77 -16.28
C ALA A 17 27.78 26.27 -16.05
N PRO A 18 28.64 25.51 -15.34
CA PRO A 18 28.26 24.17 -14.94
C PRO A 18 26.98 24.32 -14.12
N ALA A 19 25.90 23.65 -14.55
CA ALA A 19 24.73 23.46 -13.72
C ALA A 19 25.25 22.99 -12.36
N SER A 20 25.12 23.84 -11.34
CA SER A 20 25.59 23.53 -10.00
C SER A 20 24.98 22.18 -9.63
N ALA A 21 25.84 21.17 -9.45
CA ALA A 21 25.43 19.84 -9.05
C ALA A 21 24.53 20.00 -7.82
N GLN A 22 23.23 19.76 -7.99
CA GLN A 22 22.33 19.82 -6.86
C GLN A 22 22.84 18.79 -5.84
N GLN A 23 23.06 19.27 -4.63
CA GLN A 23 23.78 18.57 -3.57
C GLN A 23 22.75 18.15 -2.53
N LEU A 24 22.81 16.90 -2.08
CA LEU A 24 21.93 16.38 -1.02
C LEU A 24 22.04 17.27 0.21
N THR A 25 20.91 17.71 0.76
CA THR A 25 20.84 18.82 1.74
C THR A 25 21.69 18.56 2.99
N ASP A 26 21.74 17.29 3.42
CA ASP A 26 22.41 16.87 4.65
C ASP A 26 23.59 15.90 4.40
N GLY A 27 23.99 15.73 3.13
CA GLY A 27 25.06 14.79 2.76
C GLY A 27 24.72 13.32 3.03
N THR A 28 23.43 12.99 3.15
CA THR A 28 22.85 11.65 3.30
C THR A 28 21.48 11.63 2.64
N VAL A 29 20.95 10.45 2.33
CA VAL A 29 19.51 10.28 2.06
C VAL A 29 18.93 9.39 3.14
N LYS A 30 17.94 9.89 3.88
CA LYS A 30 17.37 9.21 5.04
C LYS A 30 15.92 8.81 4.82
N LEU A 31 15.65 7.52 4.96
CA LEU A 31 14.32 6.93 4.87
C LEU A 31 13.76 6.65 6.27
N GLY A 32 12.50 7.05 6.51
CA GLY A 32 11.78 6.73 7.74
C GLY A 32 10.78 5.60 7.50
N VAL A 33 10.95 4.45 8.14
CA VAL A 33 9.98 3.34 8.13
C VAL A 33 9.04 3.48 9.32
N LEU A 34 7.87 4.07 9.09
CA LEU A 34 6.83 4.21 10.11
C LEU A 34 5.79 3.12 9.90
N THR A 35 5.70 2.17 10.81
CA THR A 35 4.80 1.02 10.63
C THR A 35 4.32 0.48 11.98
N ASP A 36 3.41 -0.48 11.97
CA ASP A 36 2.92 -1.12 13.18
C ASP A 36 3.87 -2.25 13.59
N MET A 37 4.67 -2.04 14.64
CA MET A 37 5.65 -3.05 15.05
C MET A 37 5.08 -4.06 16.05
N SER A 38 4.01 -3.70 16.76
CA SER A 38 3.60 -4.40 17.98
C SER A 38 2.11 -4.74 18.07
N SER A 39 1.27 -4.20 17.18
CA SER A 39 -0.18 -4.39 17.19
C SER A 39 -0.65 -5.36 16.09
N LEU A 40 -1.95 -5.33 15.79
CA LEU A 40 -2.66 -6.31 14.96
C LEU A 40 -2.16 -6.42 13.51
N TYR A 41 -1.37 -5.44 13.03
CA TYR A 41 -0.83 -5.44 11.67
C TYR A 41 0.66 -5.80 11.58
N SER A 42 1.34 -6.05 12.71
CA SER A 42 2.78 -6.33 12.73
C SER A 42 3.21 -7.48 11.80
N ASP A 43 2.41 -8.54 11.68
CA ASP A 43 2.73 -9.65 10.77
C ASP A 43 2.53 -9.30 9.28
N ILE A 44 1.64 -8.36 8.95
CA ILE A 44 1.41 -7.93 7.56
C ILE A 44 2.33 -6.79 7.13
N ASN A 45 2.89 -6.03 8.08
CA ASN A 45 3.82 -4.92 7.86
C ASN A 45 5.09 -5.05 8.72
N GLY A 46 5.24 -4.22 9.75
CA GLY A 46 6.06 -4.44 10.95
C GLY A 46 7.55 -4.63 10.67
N PRO A 47 8.21 -5.53 11.42
CA PRO A 47 9.62 -5.85 11.19
C PRO A 47 9.91 -6.30 9.75
N GLY A 48 8.94 -6.92 9.08
CA GLY A 48 9.06 -7.28 7.66
C GLY A 48 9.20 -6.07 6.74
N ALA A 49 8.51 -4.96 7.03
CA ALA A 49 8.66 -3.71 6.27
C ALA A 49 10.08 -3.14 6.38
N VAL A 50 10.68 -3.19 7.58
CA VAL A 50 12.08 -2.78 7.82
C VAL A 50 13.04 -3.63 6.98
N ILE A 51 12.87 -4.95 7.02
CA ILE A 51 13.68 -5.88 6.23
C ILE A 51 13.58 -5.56 4.74
N ALA A 52 12.36 -5.28 4.25
CA ALA A 52 12.11 -4.93 2.86
C ALA A 52 12.82 -3.62 2.44
N VAL A 53 12.77 -2.57 3.26
CA VAL A 53 13.48 -1.31 2.96
C VAL A 53 14.99 -1.50 3.03
N GLN A 54 15.50 -2.27 4.00
CA GLN A 54 16.92 -2.60 4.09
C GLN A 54 17.40 -3.35 2.84
N MET A 55 16.62 -4.31 2.33
CA MET A 55 16.92 -5.00 1.07
C MET A 55 16.93 -4.05 -0.13
N ALA A 56 16.04 -3.06 -0.19
CA ALA A 56 16.02 -2.07 -1.26
C ALA A 56 17.26 -1.17 -1.24
N ILE A 57 17.70 -0.76 -0.04
CA ILE A 57 18.94 0.01 0.15
C ILE A 57 20.15 -0.81 -0.30
N GLU A 58 20.21 -2.10 0.10
CA GLU A 58 21.26 -3.03 -0.33
C GLU A 58 21.30 -3.16 -1.86
N ASP A 59 20.14 -3.41 -2.49
CA ASP A 59 20.04 -3.60 -3.94
C ASP A 59 20.35 -2.34 -4.75
N PHE A 60 20.10 -1.16 -4.17
CA PHE A 60 20.47 0.11 -4.77
C PHE A 60 22.00 0.37 -4.68
N GLY A 61 22.70 -0.29 -3.76
CA GLY A 61 24.15 -0.15 -3.54
C GLY A 61 24.54 0.66 -2.30
N GLY A 62 23.58 0.96 -1.41
CA GLY A 62 23.82 1.56 -0.09
C GLY A 62 24.28 3.03 -0.07
N SER A 63 24.50 3.64 -1.24
CA SER A 63 24.91 5.04 -1.35
C SER A 63 24.43 5.68 -2.65
N ILE A 64 24.36 7.01 -2.64
CA ILE A 64 24.00 7.85 -3.78
C ILE A 64 24.97 9.01 -3.87
N GLY A 65 25.69 9.13 -5.00
CA GLY A 65 26.72 10.17 -5.17
C GLY A 65 27.84 10.10 -4.09
N GLY A 66 28.18 8.89 -3.62
CA GLY A 66 29.16 8.69 -2.53
C GLY A 66 28.64 9.05 -1.13
N LYS A 67 27.37 9.41 -0.99
CA LYS A 67 26.70 9.66 0.29
C LYS A 67 25.92 8.45 0.74
N LYS A 68 25.97 8.12 2.03
CA LYS A 68 25.29 6.95 2.59
C LYS A 68 23.78 7.10 2.49
N ILE A 69 23.07 5.98 2.32
CA ILE A 69 21.62 5.91 2.53
C ILE A 69 21.38 5.38 3.93
N GLU A 70 20.60 6.12 4.72
CA GLU A 70 20.26 5.81 6.09
C GLU A 70 18.78 5.45 6.23
N MET A 71 18.49 4.68 7.28
CA MET A 71 17.12 4.30 7.63
C MET A 71 16.91 4.51 9.12
N VAL A 72 15.79 5.13 9.47
CA VAL A 72 15.24 5.16 10.82
C VAL A 72 13.90 4.42 10.82
N GLN A 73 13.49 3.90 11.97
CA GLN A 73 12.23 3.18 12.11
C GLN A 73 11.52 3.55 13.41
N ALA A 74 10.21 3.46 13.43
CA ALA A 74 9.42 3.63 14.64
C ALA A 74 8.10 2.86 14.58
N ASP A 75 7.58 2.54 15.76
CA ASP A 75 6.27 1.93 15.93
C ASP A 75 5.17 3.00 16.01
N VAL A 76 4.25 2.97 15.06
CA VAL A 76 3.12 3.90 14.97
C VAL A 76 1.97 3.51 15.91
N GLN A 77 1.95 2.27 16.40
CA GLN A 77 0.90 1.74 17.29
C GLN A 77 -0.53 1.89 16.74
N ASN A 78 -0.67 2.06 15.42
CA ASN A 78 -1.89 2.43 14.71
C ASN A 78 -2.63 3.66 15.29
N LYS A 79 -1.87 4.64 15.82
CA LYS A 79 -2.39 5.87 16.41
C LYS A 79 -2.05 7.09 15.56
N ALA A 80 -3.05 7.89 15.23
CA ALA A 80 -2.89 9.03 14.33
C ALA A 80 -2.07 10.19 14.93
N ASP A 81 -2.21 10.44 16.23
CA ASP A 81 -1.44 11.42 16.98
C ASP A 81 0.05 11.01 17.10
N VAL A 82 0.32 9.73 17.37
CA VAL A 82 1.68 9.16 17.36
C VAL A 82 2.30 9.30 15.97
N ALA A 83 1.55 8.96 14.91
CA ALA A 83 2.00 9.11 13.53
C ALA A 83 2.37 10.55 13.20
N ALA A 84 1.52 11.52 13.53
CA ALA A 84 1.78 12.94 13.27
C ALA A 84 3.01 13.44 14.05
N THR A 85 3.16 13.04 15.31
CA THR A 85 4.28 13.45 16.18
C THR A 85 5.60 12.93 15.64
N ILE A 86 5.68 11.63 15.32
CA ILE A 86 6.90 11.02 14.78
C ILE A 86 7.23 11.62 13.41
N SER A 87 6.24 11.72 12.52
CA SER A 87 6.44 12.28 11.17
C SER A 87 6.95 13.72 11.25
N GLY A 88 6.38 14.52 12.15
CA GLY A 88 6.80 15.91 12.36
C GLY A 88 8.25 15.99 12.81
N ARG A 89 8.61 15.26 13.86
CA ARG A 89 9.99 15.17 14.40
C ARG A 89 10.98 14.71 13.33
N TRP A 90 10.65 13.67 12.58
CA TRP A 90 11.50 13.11 11.54
C TRP A 90 11.82 14.10 10.44
N TYR A 91 10.82 14.84 9.94
CA TYR A 91 11.03 15.85 8.93
C TYR A 91 11.70 17.12 9.45
N ASP A 92 11.36 17.58 10.66
CA ASP A 92 11.84 18.86 11.19
C ASP A 92 13.25 18.78 11.79
N THR A 93 13.57 17.67 12.44
CA THR A 93 14.74 17.60 13.34
C THR A 93 15.69 16.45 13.03
N GLU A 94 15.22 15.39 12.38
CA GLU A 94 16.06 14.23 12.08
C GLU A 94 16.49 14.13 10.61
N GLY A 95 16.06 15.08 9.76
CA GLY A 95 16.46 15.13 8.35
C GLY A 95 15.99 13.91 7.56
N VAL A 96 14.79 13.38 7.84
CA VAL A 96 14.18 12.34 7.01
C VAL A 96 13.73 12.95 5.67
N ASP A 97 14.05 12.31 4.56
CA ASP A 97 13.69 12.79 3.22
C ASP A 97 12.36 12.21 2.75
N ALA A 98 12.13 10.94 3.06
CA ALA A 98 10.88 10.26 2.78
C ALA A 98 10.45 9.34 3.92
N ILE A 99 9.15 9.37 4.23
CA ILE A 99 8.52 8.39 5.11
C ILE A 99 7.85 7.32 4.25
N LEU A 100 8.01 6.07 4.64
CA LEU A 100 7.35 4.91 4.06
C LEU A 100 6.40 4.31 5.09
N GLY A 101 5.16 4.09 4.68
CA GLY A 101 4.08 3.54 5.51
C GLY A 101 3.61 4.47 6.64
N SER A 102 2.60 4.04 7.38
CA SER A 102 2.24 4.60 8.68
C SER A 102 1.27 3.67 9.42
N GLY A 103 1.32 2.36 9.18
CA GLY A 103 0.38 1.37 9.71
C GLY A 103 -1.01 1.50 9.10
N ALA A 104 -2.00 1.85 9.91
CA ALA A 104 -3.38 1.94 9.48
C ALA A 104 -3.68 3.15 8.56
N SER A 105 -4.83 3.13 7.88
CA SER A 105 -5.26 4.27 7.04
C SER A 105 -5.43 5.58 7.83
N SER A 106 -5.87 5.54 9.09
CA SER A 106 -6.02 6.76 9.91
C SER A 106 -4.68 7.43 10.22
N SER A 107 -3.67 6.65 10.64
CA SER A 107 -2.32 7.14 10.89
C SER A 107 -1.62 7.58 9.61
N SER A 108 -1.85 6.87 8.50
CA SER A 108 -1.35 7.27 7.17
C SER A 108 -1.93 8.59 6.67
N ILE A 109 -3.21 8.85 6.91
CA ILE A 109 -3.82 10.15 6.61
C ILE A 109 -3.17 11.26 7.46
N ALA A 110 -2.85 11.00 8.73
CA ALA A 110 -2.14 11.96 9.57
C ALA A 110 -0.71 12.22 9.06
N THR A 111 0.06 11.18 8.73
CA THR A 111 1.39 11.31 8.11
C THR A 111 1.33 12.07 6.80
N SER A 112 0.35 11.76 5.94
CA SER A 112 0.14 12.44 4.65
C SER A 112 -0.12 13.94 4.81
N ARG A 113 -0.88 14.36 5.83
CA ARG A 113 -1.09 15.78 6.14
C ARG A 113 0.20 16.45 6.58
N VAL A 114 0.94 15.84 7.50
CA VAL A 114 2.23 16.38 7.96
C VAL A 114 3.22 16.50 6.81
N ALA A 115 3.31 15.48 5.96
CA ALA A 115 4.14 15.46 4.77
C ALA A 115 3.77 16.60 3.79
N ASN A 116 2.47 16.81 3.57
CA ASN A 116 2.00 17.92 2.74
C ASN A 116 2.34 19.29 3.33
N ASP A 117 2.09 19.50 4.62
CA ASP A 117 2.35 20.78 5.30
C ASP A 117 3.85 21.12 5.29
N LYS A 118 4.71 20.10 5.39
CA LYS A 118 6.17 20.23 5.38
C LYS A 118 6.79 20.12 3.99
N LYS A 119 5.99 19.86 2.96
CA LYS A 119 6.46 19.63 1.58
C LYS A 119 7.51 18.53 1.48
N LYS A 120 7.29 17.41 2.17
CA LYS A 120 8.20 16.25 2.22
C LYS A 120 7.53 15.01 1.67
N VAL A 121 8.31 14.11 1.07
CA VAL A 121 7.78 12.92 0.39
C VAL A 121 7.22 11.91 1.38
N TYR A 122 6.00 11.42 1.10
CA TYR A 122 5.38 10.33 1.81
C TYR A 122 4.95 9.22 0.83
N LEU A 123 5.41 8.00 1.08
CA LEU A 123 5.10 6.80 0.31
C LEU A 123 4.19 5.90 1.14
N ALA A 124 2.89 6.03 0.94
CA ALA A 124 1.84 5.28 1.59
C ALA A 124 1.80 3.83 1.06
N THR A 125 2.55 2.93 1.70
CA THR A 125 2.69 1.51 1.32
C THR A 125 1.70 0.57 2.00
N ASP A 126 1.31 0.87 3.23
CA ASP A 126 0.42 0.04 4.05
C ASP A 126 -1.05 0.49 4.16
N PRO A 127 -1.45 1.77 3.97
CA PRO A 127 -2.86 2.09 4.06
C PRO A 127 -3.60 1.57 2.82
N ALA A 128 -4.92 1.62 2.91
CA ALA A 128 -5.78 1.14 1.84
C ALA A 128 -6.91 2.12 1.51
N SER A 129 -7.25 3.08 2.38
CA SER A 129 -8.37 3.99 2.11
C SER A 129 -8.18 4.68 0.76
N SER A 130 -9.13 4.46 -0.15
CA SER A 130 -9.12 5.08 -1.48
C SER A 130 -9.26 6.61 -1.41
N ASP A 131 -9.59 7.17 -0.24
CA ASP A 131 -9.65 8.61 0.00
C ASP A 131 -8.26 9.27 -0.10
N ILE A 132 -7.16 8.55 0.15
CA ILE A 132 -5.77 9.06 0.11
C ILE A 132 -5.38 9.60 -1.27
N THR A 133 -5.79 8.92 -2.36
CA THR A 133 -5.66 9.45 -3.74
C THR A 133 -7.02 9.88 -4.29
N GLY A 134 -7.93 10.22 -3.39
CA GLY A 134 -9.21 10.83 -3.70
C GLY A 134 -9.24 12.23 -3.12
N LYS A 135 -10.31 12.55 -2.39
CA LYS A 135 -10.48 13.85 -1.73
C LYS A 135 -9.33 14.30 -0.81
N LEU A 136 -8.45 13.39 -0.36
CA LEU A 136 -7.29 13.70 0.48
C LEU A 136 -5.95 13.73 -0.28
N CYS A 137 -5.97 13.61 -1.61
CA CYS A 137 -4.75 13.63 -2.40
C CYS A 137 -3.99 14.95 -2.20
N ASN A 138 -2.66 14.87 -2.27
CA ASN A 138 -1.78 16.02 -2.19
C ASN A 138 -0.47 15.80 -2.98
N PRO A 139 0.31 16.86 -3.25
CA PRO A 139 1.45 16.78 -4.17
C PRO A 139 2.59 15.86 -3.70
N TYR A 140 2.64 15.54 -2.41
CA TYR A 140 3.77 14.87 -1.77
C TYR A 140 3.46 13.46 -1.29
N THR A 141 2.24 12.95 -1.52
CA THR A 141 1.84 11.59 -1.15
C THR A 141 1.71 10.71 -2.38
N VAL A 142 2.32 9.51 -2.32
CA VAL A 142 2.10 8.43 -3.29
C VAL A 142 1.48 7.23 -2.57
N HIS A 143 0.32 6.77 -3.03
CA HIS A 143 -0.33 5.56 -2.51
C HIS A 143 0.06 4.36 -3.38
N TRP A 144 0.73 3.40 -2.75
CA TRP A 144 1.71 2.57 -3.45
C TRP A 144 1.22 1.18 -3.86
N VAL A 145 0.49 0.47 -2.99
CA VAL A 145 0.29 -0.98 -3.16
C VAL A 145 -1.13 -1.34 -3.59
N TYR A 146 -2.16 -0.83 -2.93
CA TYR A 146 -3.56 -1.15 -3.24
C TYR A 146 -4.48 -0.06 -2.69
N ASP A 147 -5.78 -0.16 -2.94
CA ASP A 147 -6.78 0.58 -2.15
C ASP A 147 -8.12 -0.15 -2.07
N THR A 148 -9.01 0.39 -1.25
CA THR A 148 -10.37 -0.10 -1.05
C THR A 148 -11.20 -0.11 -2.34
N PHE A 149 -10.88 0.73 -3.33
CA PHE A 149 -11.56 0.70 -4.62
C PHE A 149 -11.15 -0.55 -5.42
N ALA A 150 -9.85 -0.84 -5.50
CA ALA A 150 -9.34 -2.04 -6.15
C ALA A 150 -9.83 -3.32 -5.45
N LEU A 151 -9.86 -3.33 -4.11
CA LEU A 151 -10.41 -4.43 -3.33
C LEU A 151 -11.91 -4.65 -3.61
N ALA A 152 -12.68 -3.56 -3.71
CA ALA A 152 -14.09 -3.63 -4.06
C ALA A 152 -14.31 -4.12 -5.50
N LYS A 153 -13.52 -3.61 -6.46
CA LYS A 153 -13.56 -4.02 -7.86
C LYS A 153 -13.20 -5.48 -8.05
N GLY A 154 -12.21 -6.00 -7.33
CA GLY A 154 -11.83 -7.41 -7.36
C GLY A 154 -12.78 -8.28 -6.55
N THR A 155 -12.56 -8.36 -5.24
CA THR A 155 -13.27 -9.28 -4.33
C THR A 155 -14.76 -8.98 -4.27
N GLY A 156 -15.14 -7.71 -4.13
CA GLY A 156 -16.56 -7.31 -4.09
C GLY A 156 -17.32 -7.76 -5.35
N SER A 157 -16.79 -7.45 -6.54
CA SER A 157 -17.40 -7.88 -7.81
C SER A 157 -17.43 -9.40 -7.95
N ALA A 158 -16.37 -10.10 -7.55
CA ALA A 158 -16.29 -11.56 -7.65
C ALA A 158 -17.40 -12.23 -6.82
N VAL A 159 -17.59 -11.79 -5.58
CA VAL A 159 -18.63 -12.34 -4.69
C VAL A 159 -20.04 -12.04 -5.21
N VAL A 160 -20.29 -10.84 -5.76
CA VAL A 160 -21.61 -10.52 -6.33
C VAL A 160 -21.89 -11.29 -7.63
N LYS A 161 -20.86 -11.51 -8.47
CA LYS A 161 -20.95 -12.36 -9.67
C LYS A 161 -21.22 -13.82 -9.30
N ALA A 162 -20.68 -14.30 -8.19
CA ALA A 162 -20.95 -15.63 -7.63
C ALA A 162 -22.32 -15.74 -6.92
N GLY A 163 -23.19 -14.74 -7.07
CA GLY A 163 -24.57 -14.77 -6.56
C GLY A 163 -24.75 -14.18 -5.15
N GLY A 164 -23.73 -13.57 -4.55
CA GLY A 164 -23.86 -12.84 -3.28
C GLY A 164 -24.59 -11.52 -3.46
N LYS A 165 -25.92 -11.52 -3.33
CA LYS A 165 -26.80 -10.37 -3.61
C LYS A 165 -27.22 -9.59 -2.38
N SER A 166 -27.26 -10.18 -1.18
CA SER A 166 -27.55 -9.45 0.06
C SER A 166 -26.36 -9.48 1.02
N TRP A 167 -25.98 -8.30 1.52
CA TRP A 167 -24.76 -8.10 2.30
C TRP A 167 -25.05 -7.50 3.67
N PHE A 168 -24.29 -7.94 4.69
CA PHE A 168 -24.20 -7.27 5.98
C PHE A 168 -22.72 -7.04 6.29
N PHE A 169 -22.34 -5.85 6.75
CA PHE A 169 -20.93 -5.54 7.00
C PHE A 169 -20.56 -5.63 8.48
N LEU A 170 -19.41 -6.24 8.76
CA LEU A 170 -18.64 -6.02 9.98
C LEU A 170 -17.53 -5.03 9.63
N THR A 171 -17.57 -3.84 10.23
CA THR A 171 -16.76 -2.71 9.79
C THR A 171 -15.84 -2.24 10.92
N ALA A 172 -14.54 -2.23 10.66
CA ALA A 172 -13.59 -1.68 11.61
C ALA A 172 -13.82 -0.16 11.75
N ASP A 173 -13.92 0.33 12.98
CA ASP A 173 -14.37 1.69 13.31
C ASP A 173 -13.28 2.76 13.10
N TYR A 174 -12.78 2.85 11.87
CA TYR A 174 -11.78 3.84 11.45
C TYR A 174 -11.78 4.04 9.92
N ALA A 175 -10.92 4.94 9.42
CA ALA A 175 -10.92 5.41 8.04
C ALA A 175 -10.87 4.30 6.97
N PHE A 176 -10.19 3.19 7.23
CA PHE A 176 -10.15 2.04 6.30
C PHE A 176 -11.49 1.33 6.22
N GLY A 177 -12.05 0.91 7.36
CA GLY A 177 -13.28 0.12 7.38
C GLY A 177 -14.43 0.89 6.73
N TYR A 178 -14.53 2.19 6.99
CA TYR A 178 -15.53 3.05 6.35
C TYR A 178 -15.35 3.14 4.83
N ALA A 179 -14.12 3.33 4.36
CA ALA A 179 -13.83 3.40 2.93
C ALA A 179 -14.09 2.07 2.23
N LEU A 180 -13.70 0.95 2.84
CA LEU A 180 -13.90 -0.38 2.28
C LEU A 180 -15.38 -0.77 2.23
N GLN A 181 -16.12 -0.51 3.32
CA GLN A 181 -17.57 -0.71 3.34
C GLN A 181 -18.24 0.10 2.24
N ARG A 182 -17.94 1.40 2.13
CA ARG A 182 -18.50 2.29 1.10
C ARG A 182 -18.19 1.78 -0.30
N ASP A 183 -16.93 1.49 -0.59
CA ASP A 183 -16.49 1.13 -1.93
C ASP A 183 -17.09 -0.23 -2.36
N VAL A 184 -17.18 -1.20 -1.45
CA VAL A 184 -17.82 -2.50 -1.71
C VAL A 184 -19.34 -2.36 -1.82
N ALA A 185 -19.99 -1.58 -0.94
CA ALA A 185 -21.42 -1.29 -1.03
C ALA A 185 -21.80 -0.68 -2.39
N ASN A 186 -20.98 0.23 -2.92
CA ASN A 186 -21.17 0.79 -4.26
C ASN A 186 -21.13 -0.28 -5.35
N VAL A 187 -20.18 -1.23 -5.28
CA VAL A 187 -20.09 -2.36 -6.22
C VAL A 187 -21.31 -3.28 -6.09
N VAL A 188 -21.72 -3.61 -4.87
CA VAL A 188 -22.90 -4.45 -4.58
C VAL A 188 -24.16 -3.81 -5.18
N ASN A 189 -24.41 -2.54 -4.88
CA ASN A 189 -25.59 -1.81 -5.36
C ASN A 189 -25.58 -1.65 -6.88
N ALA A 190 -24.44 -1.30 -7.48
CA ALA A 190 -24.30 -1.18 -8.93
C ALA A 190 -24.57 -2.50 -9.69
N ALA A 191 -24.33 -3.64 -9.03
CA ALA A 191 -24.61 -4.97 -9.56
C ALA A 191 -25.99 -5.53 -9.14
N GLY A 192 -26.90 -4.67 -8.65
CA GLY A 192 -28.28 -5.00 -8.29
C GLY A 192 -28.43 -5.75 -6.96
N GLY A 193 -27.38 -5.82 -6.15
CA GLY A 193 -27.42 -6.32 -4.78
C GLY A 193 -27.99 -5.29 -3.80
N LYS A 194 -28.08 -5.69 -2.52
CA LYS A 194 -28.54 -4.85 -1.41
C LYS A 194 -27.65 -5.01 -0.19
N VAL A 195 -27.42 -3.92 0.52
CA VAL A 195 -26.85 -3.93 1.86
C VAL A 195 -27.99 -3.92 2.88
N LEU A 196 -28.08 -4.95 3.71
CA LEU A 196 -29.15 -5.15 4.69
C LEU A 196 -28.83 -4.51 6.05
N GLY A 197 -27.56 -4.17 6.28
CA GLY A 197 -27.11 -3.51 7.49
C GLY A 197 -25.60 -3.56 7.65
N GLU A 198 -25.15 -3.00 8.75
CA GLU A 198 -23.75 -2.96 9.16
C GLU A 198 -23.68 -2.94 10.68
N VAL A 199 -22.54 -3.39 11.21
CA VAL A 199 -22.16 -3.20 12.60
C VAL A 199 -20.70 -2.80 12.65
N ARG A 200 -20.37 -1.84 13.52
CA ARG A 200 -19.01 -1.37 13.71
C ARG A 200 -18.38 -2.04 14.91
N HIS A 201 -17.11 -2.38 14.78
CA HIS A 201 -16.29 -2.89 15.87
C HIS A 201 -15.02 -2.04 16.03
N PRO A 202 -14.52 -1.85 17.26
CA PRO A 202 -13.22 -1.20 17.47
C PRO A 202 -12.10 -1.92 16.70
N ILE A 203 -11.06 -1.18 16.29
CA ILE A 203 -9.83 -1.80 15.78
C ILE A 203 -9.18 -2.65 16.88
N ASN A 204 -8.60 -3.79 16.52
CA ASN A 204 -7.95 -4.72 17.44
C ASN A 204 -8.93 -5.34 18.45
N THR A 205 -10.09 -5.77 17.94
CA THR A 205 -11.13 -6.45 18.71
C THR A 205 -10.76 -7.92 18.93
N ASN A 206 -10.87 -8.40 20.16
CA ASN A 206 -10.63 -9.81 20.51
C ASN A 206 -11.91 -10.66 20.47
N ASP A 207 -13.05 -10.10 20.85
CA ASP A 207 -14.34 -10.80 20.89
C ASP A 207 -15.30 -10.19 19.85
N PHE A 208 -15.65 -10.99 18.85
CA PHE A 208 -16.54 -10.65 17.76
C PHE A 208 -17.95 -11.20 17.92
N SER A 209 -18.25 -11.90 19.02
CA SER A 209 -19.50 -12.62 19.24
C SER A 209 -20.75 -11.78 18.96
N SER A 210 -20.89 -10.62 19.62
CA SER A 210 -22.05 -9.74 19.46
C SER A 210 -22.22 -9.16 18.05
N PHE A 211 -21.12 -8.86 17.36
CA PHE A 211 -21.12 -8.36 15.98
C PHE A 211 -21.54 -9.45 15.00
N LEU A 212 -21.01 -10.67 15.20
CA LEU A 212 -21.31 -11.85 14.39
C LEU A 212 -22.76 -12.31 14.56
N LEU A 213 -23.31 -12.25 15.78
CA LEU A 213 -24.72 -12.57 16.04
C LEU A 213 -25.67 -11.59 15.35
N GLN A 214 -25.34 -10.30 15.30
CA GLN A 214 -26.12 -9.31 14.55
C GLN A 214 -26.08 -9.60 13.05
N ALA A 215 -24.89 -9.89 12.50
CA ALA A 215 -24.75 -10.28 11.10
C ALA A 215 -25.50 -11.58 10.79
N GLN A 216 -25.53 -12.53 11.72
CA GLN A 216 -26.30 -13.77 11.57
C GLN A 216 -27.81 -13.54 11.60
N ALA A 217 -28.28 -12.65 12.48
CA ALA A 217 -29.68 -12.26 12.58
C ALA A 217 -30.18 -11.55 11.32
N SER A 218 -29.30 -10.82 10.61
CA SER A 218 -29.65 -10.08 9.39
C SER A 218 -30.13 -10.96 8.22
N LYS A 219 -29.78 -12.25 8.23
CA LYS A 219 -30.01 -13.20 7.12
C LYS A 219 -29.41 -12.77 5.77
N ALA A 220 -28.46 -11.85 5.77
CA ALA A 220 -27.71 -11.51 4.56
C ALA A 220 -26.97 -12.75 4.02
N GLN A 221 -26.95 -12.94 2.70
CA GLN A 221 -26.21 -14.04 2.07
C GLN A 221 -24.71 -13.94 2.33
N VAL A 222 -24.19 -12.73 2.41
CA VAL A 222 -22.77 -12.43 2.59
C VAL A 222 -22.57 -11.56 3.82
N ILE A 223 -21.63 -11.94 4.66
CA ILE A 223 -21.06 -11.09 5.71
C ILE A 223 -19.74 -10.53 5.15
N GLY A 224 -19.74 -9.25 4.82
CA GLY A 224 -18.56 -8.53 4.34
C GLY A 224 -17.69 -8.11 5.52
N LEU A 225 -16.47 -8.63 5.59
CA LEU A 225 -15.50 -8.27 6.61
C LEU A 225 -14.72 -7.04 6.13
N ALA A 226 -15.23 -5.85 6.45
CA ALA A 226 -14.57 -4.56 6.19
C ALA A 226 -13.56 -4.25 7.32
N ASN A 227 -12.67 -5.20 7.56
CA ASN A 227 -11.58 -5.18 8.53
C ASN A 227 -10.35 -5.90 7.94
N ALA A 228 -9.25 -6.00 8.69
CA ALA A 228 -7.97 -6.51 8.20
C ALA A 228 -7.16 -7.19 9.31
N GLY A 229 -6.15 -7.98 8.92
CA GLY A 229 -5.17 -8.54 9.85
C GLY A 229 -5.80 -9.33 10.99
N GLY A 230 -5.36 -9.05 12.23
CA GLY A 230 -5.89 -9.72 13.43
C GLY A 230 -7.42 -9.70 13.56
N ASP A 231 -8.08 -8.60 13.18
CA ASP A 231 -9.55 -8.50 13.23
C ASP A 231 -10.21 -9.47 12.25
N THR A 232 -9.69 -9.60 11.04
CA THR A 232 -10.16 -10.57 10.04
C THR A 232 -9.96 -12.00 10.52
N ILE A 233 -8.78 -12.30 11.07
CA ILE A 233 -8.44 -13.63 11.59
C ILE A 233 -9.41 -14.03 12.71
N ASN A 234 -9.63 -13.15 13.69
CA ASN A 234 -10.53 -13.39 14.81
C ASN A 234 -11.99 -13.50 14.37
N SER A 235 -12.43 -12.62 13.47
CA SER A 235 -13.78 -12.66 12.88
C SER A 235 -14.06 -14.01 12.22
N ILE A 236 -13.14 -14.52 11.41
CA ILE A 236 -13.30 -15.80 10.69
C ILE A 236 -13.30 -16.99 11.66
N LYS A 237 -12.37 -17.01 12.64
CA LYS A 237 -12.31 -18.07 13.66
C LYS A 237 -13.63 -18.16 14.42
N GLN A 238 -14.12 -17.05 14.96
CA GLN A 238 -15.33 -17.03 15.76
C GLN A 238 -16.59 -17.27 14.91
N ALA A 239 -16.64 -16.78 13.66
CA ALA A 239 -17.74 -17.10 12.75
C ALA A 239 -17.86 -18.61 12.48
N SER A 240 -16.72 -19.32 12.44
CA SER A 240 -16.70 -20.78 12.36
C SER A 240 -17.21 -21.44 13.64
N GLU A 241 -16.86 -20.92 14.82
CA GLU A 241 -17.33 -21.41 16.13
C GLU A 241 -18.84 -21.24 16.30
N PHE A 242 -19.39 -20.10 15.87
CA PHE A 242 -20.84 -19.85 15.86
C PHE A 242 -21.60 -20.59 14.73
N GLY A 243 -20.89 -21.35 13.89
CA GLY A 243 -21.50 -22.12 12.81
C GLY A 243 -22.17 -21.25 11.73
N ILE A 244 -21.77 -19.98 11.58
CA ILE A 244 -22.39 -19.03 10.63
C ILE A 244 -22.29 -19.56 9.19
N VAL A 245 -21.13 -20.08 8.82
CA VAL A 245 -20.91 -20.67 7.49
C VAL A 245 -21.71 -21.95 7.30
N LYS A 246 -21.77 -22.80 8.34
CA LYS A 246 -22.60 -24.02 8.33
C LYS A 246 -24.10 -23.70 8.25
N GLY A 247 -24.51 -22.54 8.76
CA GLY A 247 -25.88 -22.00 8.68
C GLY A 247 -26.25 -21.38 7.33
N GLY A 248 -25.32 -21.35 6.36
CA GLY A 248 -25.59 -20.96 4.97
C GLY A 248 -25.16 -19.55 4.56
N GLN A 249 -24.69 -18.72 5.49
CA GLN A 249 -24.11 -17.41 5.14
C GLN A 249 -22.65 -17.55 4.72
N LYS A 250 -22.19 -16.73 3.78
CA LYS A 250 -20.81 -16.72 3.32
C LYS A 250 -20.05 -15.57 3.95
N LEU A 251 -18.78 -15.79 4.29
CA LEU A 251 -17.87 -14.70 4.66
C LEU A 251 -17.18 -14.18 3.40
N ALA A 252 -17.05 -12.86 3.29
CA ALA A 252 -16.20 -12.23 2.30
C ALA A 252 -15.08 -11.47 3.03
N GLY A 253 -13.87 -12.03 2.99
CA GLY A 253 -12.66 -11.33 3.44
C GLY A 253 -12.28 -10.26 2.42
N LEU A 254 -12.58 -9.01 2.72
CA LEU A 254 -12.42 -7.92 1.75
C LEU A 254 -10.98 -7.41 1.66
N LEU A 255 -10.16 -7.71 2.67
CA LEU A 255 -8.71 -7.62 2.66
C LEU A 255 -8.13 -8.78 3.46
N VAL A 256 -7.33 -9.62 2.80
CA VAL A 256 -6.74 -10.83 3.38
C VAL A 256 -5.34 -11.00 2.80
N PHE A 257 -4.35 -11.11 3.67
CA PHE A 257 -2.96 -11.33 3.30
C PHE A 257 -2.53 -12.79 3.47
N VAL A 258 -1.39 -13.16 2.88
CA VAL A 258 -0.89 -14.54 2.95
C VAL A 258 -0.56 -14.97 4.38
N SER A 259 -0.16 -14.03 5.24
CA SER A 259 0.05 -14.23 6.68
C SER A 259 -1.27 -14.48 7.44
N ASP A 260 -2.37 -13.88 7.00
CA ASP A 260 -3.69 -14.11 7.60
C ASP A 260 -4.15 -15.53 7.27
N VAL A 261 -3.97 -15.95 6.02
CA VAL A 261 -4.26 -17.32 5.58
C VAL A 261 -3.36 -18.33 6.28
N HIS A 262 -2.08 -18.01 6.49
CA HIS A 262 -1.18 -18.83 7.31
C HIS A 262 -1.73 -19.02 8.73
N SER A 263 -2.17 -17.93 9.36
CA SER A 263 -2.71 -17.93 10.73
C SER A 263 -4.06 -18.65 10.87
N LEU A 264 -4.88 -18.60 9.83
CA LEU A 264 -6.19 -19.28 9.79
C LEU A 264 -6.05 -20.77 9.50
N GLY A 265 -5.08 -21.13 8.65
CA GLY A 265 -4.95 -22.43 8.03
C GLY A 265 -5.91 -22.61 6.85
N LEU A 266 -5.52 -23.45 5.88
CA LEU A 266 -6.32 -23.71 4.67
C LEU A 266 -7.68 -24.34 4.97
N GLU A 267 -7.81 -25.11 6.05
CA GLU A 267 -9.09 -25.71 6.44
C GLU A 267 -10.20 -24.66 6.62
N ARG A 268 -9.86 -23.52 7.23
CA ARG A 268 -10.81 -22.42 7.47
C ARG A 268 -10.88 -21.43 6.32
N ALA A 269 -9.77 -21.26 5.59
CA ALA A 269 -9.64 -20.22 4.58
C ALA A 269 -9.96 -20.68 3.15
N GLN A 270 -10.01 -21.98 2.86
CA GLN A 270 -10.24 -22.52 1.52
C GLN A 270 -11.48 -21.92 0.84
N GLY A 271 -11.34 -21.59 -0.44
CA GLY A 271 -12.42 -21.03 -1.26
C GLY A 271 -12.69 -19.53 -1.04
N LEU A 272 -12.01 -18.87 -0.10
CA LEU A 272 -12.08 -17.42 0.01
C LEU A 272 -11.46 -16.76 -1.23
N ASN A 273 -12.19 -15.83 -1.83
CA ASN A 273 -11.65 -14.93 -2.86
C ASN A 273 -11.00 -13.72 -2.19
N LEU A 274 -9.84 -13.31 -2.69
CA LEU A 274 -9.11 -12.15 -2.21
C LEU A 274 -8.41 -11.42 -3.35
N THR A 275 -8.26 -10.11 -3.21
CA THR A 275 -7.62 -9.24 -4.19
C THR A 275 -6.29 -8.78 -3.63
N GLU A 276 -5.22 -9.00 -4.37
CA GLU A 276 -3.84 -8.72 -3.95
C GLU A 276 -3.04 -8.08 -5.07
N ALA A 277 -2.07 -7.25 -4.69
CA ALA A 277 -1.13 -6.63 -5.62
C ALA A 277 0.07 -7.53 -5.92
N PHE A 278 0.35 -8.49 -5.03
CA PHE A 278 1.53 -9.34 -5.08
C PHE A 278 1.24 -10.68 -4.39
N TYR A 279 1.83 -11.75 -4.93
CA TYR A 279 1.93 -13.04 -4.27
C TYR A 279 3.32 -13.63 -4.51
N TRP A 280 3.91 -14.24 -3.49
CA TRP A 280 5.31 -14.68 -3.54
C TRP A 280 5.58 -15.65 -4.70
N ASP A 281 4.63 -16.54 -5.01
CA ASP A 281 4.75 -17.55 -6.07
C ASP A 281 4.09 -17.14 -7.40
N LEU A 282 3.82 -15.85 -7.60
CA LEU A 282 3.16 -15.38 -8.81
C LEU A 282 3.99 -15.60 -10.09
N ASN A 283 5.30 -15.35 -10.02
CA ASN A 283 6.24 -15.53 -11.13
C ASN A 283 7.70 -15.66 -10.63
N ASP A 284 8.66 -15.80 -11.55
CA ASP A 284 10.08 -15.98 -11.18
C ASP A 284 10.67 -14.77 -10.44
N LYS A 285 10.28 -13.54 -10.79
CA LYS A 285 10.74 -12.32 -10.11
C LYS A 285 10.22 -12.27 -8.67
N THR A 286 8.94 -12.55 -8.46
CA THR A 286 8.35 -12.59 -7.11
C THR A 286 8.96 -13.69 -6.25
N ARG A 287 9.21 -14.88 -6.83
CA ARG A 287 9.88 -15.99 -6.13
C ARG A 287 11.31 -15.62 -5.72
N ALA A 288 12.06 -14.97 -6.60
CA ALA A 288 13.43 -14.56 -6.32
C ALA A 288 13.50 -13.53 -5.17
N PHE A 289 12.62 -12.52 -5.20
CA PHE A 289 12.48 -11.55 -4.11
C PHE A 289 12.08 -12.26 -2.80
N ALA A 290 11.02 -13.07 -2.84
CA ALA A 290 10.46 -13.71 -1.67
C ALA A 290 11.46 -14.67 -0.99
N LYS A 291 12.27 -15.40 -1.76
CA LYS A 291 13.32 -16.26 -1.20
C LYS A 291 14.33 -15.47 -0.37
N ARG A 292 14.80 -14.31 -0.88
CA ARG A 292 15.75 -13.44 -0.17
C ARG A 292 15.11 -12.82 1.07
N PHE A 293 13.87 -12.39 0.95
CA PHE A 293 13.11 -11.82 2.05
C PHE A 293 12.88 -12.85 3.17
N ALA A 294 12.37 -14.04 2.84
CA ALA A 294 12.07 -15.10 3.79
C ALA A 294 13.32 -15.54 4.57
N ALA A 295 14.48 -15.58 3.93
CA ALA A 295 15.75 -15.88 4.60
C ALA A 295 16.12 -14.86 5.69
N LYS A 296 15.65 -13.61 5.58
CA LYS A 296 15.82 -12.55 6.60
C LYS A 296 14.63 -12.42 7.56
N ASN A 297 13.47 -13.03 7.23
CA ASN A 297 12.21 -12.88 7.97
C ASN A 297 11.70 -14.21 8.56
N ASN A 298 12.58 -15.00 9.19
CA ASN A 298 12.21 -16.24 9.87
C ASN A 298 11.43 -17.23 8.99
N ASN A 299 11.80 -17.33 7.71
CA ASN A 299 11.16 -18.15 6.68
C ASN A 299 9.67 -17.80 6.40
N LYS A 300 9.17 -16.66 6.88
CA LYS A 300 7.85 -16.14 6.52
C LYS A 300 7.93 -15.50 5.13
N MET A 301 7.02 -15.87 4.23
CA MET A 301 6.91 -15.24 2.90
C MET A 301 6.39 -13.80 3.00
N PRO A 302 6.83 -12.90 2.12
CA PRO A 302 6.40 -11.50 2.17
C PRO A 302 4.92 -11.34 1.83
N THR A 303 4.26 -10.40 2.51
CA THR A 303 2.98 -9.83 2.08
C THR A 303 3.16 -8.85 0.94
N SER A 304 2.06 -8.45 0.28
CA SER A 304 2.08 -7.38 -0.72
C SER A 304 2.50 -6.03 -0.14
N ILE A 305 2.16 -5.73 1.11
CA ILE A 305 2.62 -4.53 1.83
C ILE A 305 4.15 -4.56 1.98
N GLN A 306 4.73 -5.66 2.47
CA GLN A 306 6.17 -5.78 2.65
C GLN A 306 6.92 -5.69 1.32
N ALA A 307 6.41 -6.31 0.25
CA ALA A 307 6.92 -6.11 -1.11
C ALA A 307 6.79 -4.63 -1.56
N GLY A 308 5.70 -3.98 -1.17
CA GLY A 308 5.44 -2.54 -1.32
C GLY A 308 6.53 -1.65 -0.75
N PHE A 309 6.96 -1.91 0.49
CA PHE A 309 8.05 -1.17 1.13
C PHE A 309 9.38 -1.27 0.37
N TYR A 310 9.73 -2.47 -0.10
CA TYR A 310 10.91 -2.69 -0.93
C TYR A 310 10.83 -1.88 -2.23
N SER A 311 9.71 -2.01 -2.94
CA SER A 311 9.44 -1.31 -4.20
C SER A 311 9.49 0.22 -4.04
N ALA A 312 8.82 0.75 -3.02
CA ALA A 312 8.75 2.18 -2.72
C ALA A 312 10.13 2.78 -2.41
N ALA A 313 10.90 2.12 -1.54
CA ALA A 313 12.24 2.56 -1.22
C ALA A 313 13.14 2.55 -2.47
N LEU A 314 13.14 1.46 -3.24
CA LEU A 314 13.96 1.35 -4.44
C LEU A 314 13.61 2.40 -5.49
N GLN A 315 12.31 2.66 -5.73
CA GLN A 315 11.91 3.67 -6.71
C GLN A 315 12.21 5.09 -6.25
N TYR A 316 12.04 5.37 -4.95
CA TYR A 316 12.40 6.66 -4.38
C TYR A 316 13.89 6.95 -4.56
N LEU A 317 14.76 6.00 -4.21
CA LEU A 317 16.21 6.15 -4.38
C LEU A 317 16.60 6.35 -5.86
N ASN A 318 15.96 5.63 -6.77
CA ASN A 318 16.12 5.85 -8.21
C ASN A 318 15.67 7.25 -8.65
N ALA A 319 14.57 7.77 -8.09
CA ALA A 319 14.08 9.11 -8.39
C ALA A 319 15.01 10.20 -7.84
N VAL A 320 15.55 10.05 -6.62
CA VAL A 320 16.58 10.96 -6.08
C VAL A 320 17.82 10.96 -6.97
N LYS A 321 18.27 9.77 -7.43
CA LYS A 321 19.41 9.66 -8.34
C LYS A 321 19.16 10.33 -9.69
N ALA A 322 17.96 10.16 -10.24
CA ALA A 322 17.57 10.77 -11.51
C ALA A 322 17.36 12.28 -11.39
N ALA A 323 16.90 12.76 -10.24
CA ALA A 323 16.76 14.19 -9.95
C ALA A 323 18.11 14.85 -9.67
N GLY A 324 19.09 14.07 -9.19
CA GLY A 324 20.35 14.61 -8.68
C GLY A 324 20.17 15.41 -7.39
N THR A 325 19.06 15.25 -6.67
CA THR A 325 18.72 16.00 -5.45
C THR A 325 17.68 15.24 -4.63
N ASP A 326 17.68 15.47 -3.32
CA ASP A 326 16.65 15.06 -2.35
C ASP A 326 15.53 16.10 -2.17
N ASN A 327 15.56 17.20 -2.94
CA ASN A 327 14.47 18.17 -2.97
C ASN A 327 13.15 17.49 -3.35
N SER A 328 12.15 17.59 -2.46
CA SER A 328 10.91 16.82 -2.60
C SER A 328 10.10 17.17 -3.85
N ASP A 329 10.09 18.41 -4.31
CA ASP A 329 9.39 18.79 -5.56
C ASP A 329 10.04 18.12 -6.77
N ALA A 330 11.37 18.18 -6.87
CA ALA A 330 12.13 17.55 -7.94
C ALA A 330 12.01 16.01 -7.91
N VAL A 331 12.09 15.41 -6.73
CA VAL A 331 11.93 13.96 -6.55
C VAL A 331 10.51 13.52 -6.91
N MET A 332 9.47 14.23 -6.46
CA MET A 332 8.09 13.93 -6.82
C MET A 332 7.83 14.07 -8.32
N ALA A 333 8.42 15.07 -8.97
CA ALA A 333 8.35 15.21 -10.42
C ALA A 333 8.97 14.00 -11.13
N LYS A 334 10.15 13.54 -10.68
CA LYS A 334 10.79 12.34 -11.23
C LYS A 334 10.00 11.06 -10.97
N LEU A 335 9.45 10.89 -9.77
CA LEU A 335 8.57 9.76 -9.45
C LEU A 335 7.38 9.68 -10.41
N LYS A 336 6.76 10.81 -10.78
CA LYS A 336 5.62 10.87 -11.71
C LYS A 336 6.01 10.75 -13.19
N GLU A 337 7.25 11.09 -13.55
CA GLU A 337 7.78 10.97 -14.92
C GLU A 337 8.15 9.51 -15.26
N LEU A 338 8.66 8.76 -14.27
CA LEU A 338 9.21 7.43 -14.48
C LEU A 338 8.12 6.36 -14.68
N LYS A 339 8.20 5.66 -15.81
CA LYS A 339 7.62 4.32 -15.97
C LYS A 339 8.67 3.29 -15.59
N TRP A 340 8.31 2.30 -14.79
CA TRP A 340 9.27 1.37 -14.19
C TRP A 340 8.81 -0.08 -14.32
N ASP A 341 9.70 -0.96 -14.78
CA ASP A 341 9.56 -2.41 -14.60
C ASP A 341 9.96 -2.77 -13.16
N ASP A 342 8.99 -2.64 -12.26
CA ASP A 342 9.14 -2.91 -10.85
C ASP A 342 9.46 -4.39 -10.62
N PRO A 343 10.47 -4.72 -9.80
CA PRO A 343 10.86 -6.11 -9.55
C PRO A 343 9.77 -6.96 -8.88
N VAL A 344 8.81 -6.37 -8.18
CA VAL A 344 7.72 -7.08 -7.49
C VAL A 344 6.33 -6.80 -8.07
N PHE A 345 6.09 -5.62 -8.65
CA PHE A 345 4.80 -5.25 -9.26
C PHE A 345 4.78 -5.26 -10.80
N GLY A 346 5.93 -5.45 -11.45
CA GLY A 346 6.04 -5.35 -12.91
C GLY A 346 5.89 -3.91 -13.42
N LEU A 347 5.45 -3.75 -14.67
CA LEU A 347 5.33 -2.42 -15.27
C LEU A 347 4.36 -1.54 -14.46
N SER A 348 4.85 -0.40 -13.98
CA SER A 348 4.10 0.52 -13.15
C SER A 348 4.48 1.98 -13.40
N TYR A 349 3.59 2.90 -13.00
CA TYR A 349 3.79 4.34 -13.11
C TYR A 349 2.98 5.08 -12.03
N ILE A 350 3.30 6.33 -11.71
CA ILE A 350 2.55 7.12 -10.73
C ILE A 350 1.68 8.15 -11.45
N ARG A 351 0.38 8.12 -11.16
CA ARG A 351 -0.62 9.01 -11.72
C ARG A 351 -0.64 10.37 -11.00
N ALA A 352 -1.24 11.38 -11.64
CA ALA A 352 -1.28 12.75 -11.14
C ALA A 352 -1.87 12.90 -9.72
N ASP A 353 -2.83 12.06 -9.34
CA ASP A 353 -3.47 12.01 -8.01
C ASP A 353 -2.61 11.31 -6.93
N GLY A 354 -1.41 10.87 -7.29
CA GLY A 354 -0.50 10.14 -6.40
C GLY A 354 -0.78 8.64 -6.34
N ARG A 355 -1.66 8.09 -7.18
CA ARG A 355 -1.85 6.64 -7.24
C ARG A 355 -0.71 5.98 -8.03
N LYS A 356 0.01 5.03 -7.42
CA LYS A 356 0.83 4.11 -8.21
C LYS A 356 -0.11 3.13 -8.93
N MET A 357 0.04 3.06 -10.24
CA MET A 357 -0.72 2.23 -11.16
C MET A 357 0.11 0.98 -11.48
N HIS A 358 -0.47 -0.18 -11.21
CA HIS A 358 0.08 -1.49 -11.54
C HIS A 358 -1.07 -2.51 -11.57
N ASP A 359 -0.80 -3.72 -12.05
CA ASP A 359 -1.82 -4.76 -12.12
C ASP A 359 -2.22 -5.25 -10.70
N MET A 360 -3.47 -5.68 -10.58
CA MET A 360 -4.01 -6.32 -9.38
C MET A 360 -4.52 -7.71 -9.74
N TYR A 361 -4.58 -8.62 -8.77
CA TYR A 361 -4.87 -10.02 -9.01
C TYR A 361 -5.99 -10.49 -8.08
N LEU A 362 -6.96 -11.19 -8.65
CA LEU A 362 -7.94 -11.94 -7.90
C LEU A 362 -7.40 -13.35 -7.70
N PHE A 363 -7.29 -13.77 -6.45
CA PHE A 363 -6.92 -15.12 -6.05
C PHE A 363 -8.06 -15.80 -5.32
N GLU A 364 -8.02 -17.13 -5.31
CA GLU A 364 -8.82 -17.96 -4.42
C GLU A 364 -7.85 -18.75 -3.52
N VAL A 365 -8.20 -18.90 -2.24
CA VAL A 365 -7.45 -19.73 -1.31
C VAL A 365 -7.65 -21.21 -1.65
N LYS A 366 -6.54 -21.92 -1.82
CA LYS A 366 -6.46 -23.34 -2.11
C LYS A 366 -7.12 -24.20 -1.03
N LYS A 367 -7.61 -25.37 -1.42
CA LYS A 367 -7.91 -26.45 -0.50
C LYS A 367 -6.61 -27.00 0.11
N PRO A 368 -6.65 -27.58 1.31
CA PRO A 368 -5.50 -28.28 1.90
C PRO A 368 -4.84 -29.28 0.93
N SER A 369 -5.64 -30.03 0.17
CA SER A 369 -5.16 -31.02 -0.82
C SER A 369 -4.47 -30.43 -2.05
N GLU A 370 -4.62 -29.13 -2.30
CA GLU A 370 -4.01 -28.43 -3.45
C GLU A 370 -2.67 -27.77 -3.09
N SER A 371 -2.36 -27.64 -1.80
CA SER A 371 -1.15 -26.97 -1.31
C SER A 371 0.05 -27.92 -1.31
N LYS A 372 1.17 -27.43 -1.81
CA LYS A 372 2.44 -28.16 -1.87
C LYS A 372 3.37 -27.87 -0.68
N GLY A 373 2.97 -26.98 0.22
CA GLY A 373 3.77 -26.60 1.39
C GLY A 373 3.38 -25.27 2.01
N PRO A 374 4.10 -24.84 3.07
CA PRO A 374 3.86 -23.56 3.70
C PRO A 374 3.89 -22.40 2.70
N TYR A 375 2.93 -21.49 2.87
CA TYR A 375 2.68 -20.32 2.02
C TYR A 375 2.19 -20.62 0.61
N ASP A 376 2.12 -21.88 0.15
CA ASP A 376 1.45 -22.24 -1.10
C ASP A 376 -0.07 -22.26 -0.92
N TYR A 377 -0.67 -21.08 -0.85
CA TYR A 377 -2.05 -20.89 -0.44
C TYR A 377 -2.96 -20.37 -1.53
N TYR A 378 -2.45 -19.73 -2.57
CA TYR A 378 -3.29 -19.06 -3.56
C TYR A 378 -3.28 -19.77 -4.90
N LYS A 379 -4.43 -19.76 -5.57
CA LYS A 379 -4.54 -19.98 -7.01
C LYS A 379 -5.02 -18.71 -7.67
N LEU A 380 -4.38 -18.34 -8.78
CA LEU A 380 -4.77 -17.15 -9.54
C LEU A 380 -6.09 -17.42 -10.27
N VAL A 381 -7.07 -16.56 -10.05
CA VAL A 381 -8.39 -16.61 -10.72
C VAL A 381 -8.38 -15.70 -11.94
N SER A 382 -7.97 -14.45 -11.76
CA SER A 382 -7.89 -13.48 -12.85
C SER A 382 -6.91 -12.36 -12.54
N LYS A 383 -6.40 -11.74 -13.59
CA LYS A 383 -5.60 -10.52 -13.55
C LYS A 383 -6.48 -9.33 -13.95
N MET A 384 -6.34 -8.20 -13.26
CA MET A 384 -6.91 -6.91 -13.62
C MET A 384 -5.77 -5.96 -13.98
N SER A 385 -5.90 -5.29 -15.12
CA SER A 385 -4.99 -4.19 -15.47
C SER A 385 -5.09 -3.05 -14.46
N ALA A 386 -4.07 -2.20 -14.39
CA ALA A 386 -4.08 -1.02 -13.53
C ALA A 386 -5.32 -0.13 -13.75
N GLU A 387 -5.73 0.05 -15.00
CA GLU A 387 -6.87 0.87 -15.41
C GLU A 387 -8.22 0.23 -15.04
N GLU A 388 -8.30 -1.10 -14.99
CA GLU A 388 -9.49 -1.82 -14.52
C GLU A 388 -9.59 -1.84 -12.99
N ALA A 389 -8.45 -1.98 -12.32
CA ALA A 389 -8.36 -2.17 -10.88
C ALA A 389 -8.59 -0.87 -10.11
N PHE A 390 -7.94 0.22 -10.52
CA PHE A 390 -7.97 1.47 -9.76
C PHE A 390 -9.04 2.45 -10.23
N ARG A 391 -9.46 3.33 -9.33
CA ARG A 391 -10.49 4.33 -9.61
C ARG A 391 -10.07 5.22 -10.78
N PRO A 392 -10.97 5.52 -11.74
CA PRO A 392 -10.74 6.53 -12.77
C PRO A 392 -10.36 7.88 -12.16
N LEU A 393 -9.46 8.61 -12.83
CA LEU A 393 -8.83 9.83 -12.31
C LEU A 393 -9.86 10.94 -11.98
N ASP A 394 -10.92 11.03 -12.78
CA ASP A 394 -12.01 12.00 -12.68
C ASP A 394 -13.05 11.66 -11.59
N GLN A 395 -13.01 10.45 -11.04
CA GLN A 395 -13.98 9.96 -10.05
C GLN A 395 -13.48 10.06 -8.60
N GLY A 396 -12.27 10.57 -8.38
CA GLY A 396 -11.65 10.59 -7.04
C GLY A 396 -11.89 11.84 -6.20
N GLU A 397 -12.42 12.92 -6.78
CA GLU A 397 -12.54 14.23 -6.11
C GLU A 397 -11.19 14.79 -5.62
N CYS A 398 -10.08 14.36 -6.24
CA CYS A 398 -8.74 14.79 -5.88
C CYS A 398 -8.55 16.29 -6.21
N PRO A 399 -8.26 17.17 -5.22
CA PRO A 399 -8.11 18.61 -5.46
C PRO A 399 -6.98 18.98 -6.43
N MET A 400 -6.02 18.08 -6.69
CA MET A 400 -4.97 18.28 -7.68
C MET A 400 -5.44 18.06 -9.12
N ILE A 401 -6.60 17.44 -9.32
CA ILE A 401 -7.13 17.11 -10.65
C ILE A 401 -8.18 18.15 -11.03
N LYS A 402 -7.94 18.89 -12.11
CA LYS A 402 -8.92 19.83 -12.65
C LYS A 402 -10.15 19.05 -13.11
N LYS A 403 -11.34 19.50 -12.70
CA LYS A 403 -12.60 19.04 -13.28
C LYS A 403 -12.68 19.65 -14.69
N ASN A 404 -12.75 18.79 -15.71
CA ASN A 404 -13.02 19.21 -17.08
C ASN A 404 -14.49 19.58 -17.26
#